data_AF-A0AB37MHG8-F1
#
_entry.id   AF-A0AB37MHG8-F1
#
_cell.length_a   1.000
_cell.length_b   1.000
_cell.length_c   1.000
_cell.angle_alpha   90.00
_cell.angle_beta   90.00
_cell.angle_gamma   90.00
#
_symmetry.space_group_name_H-M   'P 1'
#
loop_
_entity.id
_entity.type
_entity.pdbx_description
1 polymer ?
#
loop_
_entity_poly.entity_id
_entity_poly.type
_entity_poly.pdbx_seq_one_letter_code
_entity_poly.pdbx_strand_id
1 'polypeptide(L)'
;EALKYYFGNCYDADTDSFTVEPVLIPDCYYMDKDDAGYRIVVNKIATGTAHEQSDDQYFKTADELYDTLRPLFSGQWDFDSLFRRMCRPTVEIAGRADASFETGRMFMPEYRMRPEERERYGDRRTMFLRLLDDGLDRKVPEPERERYRERLDEEVYIIESTDNVDYFLVQWDMVREAHRRGIATGIGRGSAGGSLVSYLLGITSIDPLKYDLIFSRFLVPERCGLSWKDELTVLAPDITLGKGERYVEMESEGKTYRLCTDARMRVIRNGEERTIYADELMCGDEILFDRRDCLWNLKELETHESDLRTPPSL
;
A
#
# COMPACT_ATOMS: atom_id res chain seq x y z
N GLU A 1 4.86 46.45 -14.59
CA GLU A 1 4.55 46.44 -16.05
C GLU A 1 3.54 45.36 -16.44
N ALA A 2 3.71 44.11 -15.99
CA ALA A 2 2.79 43.00 -16.30
C ALA A 2 1.30 43.28 -15.95
N LEU A 3 1.02 43.81 -14.76
CA LEU A 3 -0.35 44.17 -14.35
C LEU A 3 -1.00 45.17 -15.32
N LYS A 4 -0.28 46.24 -15.66
CA LYS A 4 -0.74 47.27 -16.59
C LYS A 4 -0.98 46.69 -17.99
N TYR A 5 -0.12 45.79 -18.45
CA TYR A 5 -0.29 45.11 -19.73
C TYR A 5 -1.54 44.24 -19.75
N TYR A 6 -1.76 43.43 -18.70
CA TYR A 6 -2.94 42.59 -18.57
C TYR A 6 -4.23 43.41 -18.60
N PHE A 7 -4.35 44.40 -17.72
CA PHE A 7 -5.56 45.25 -17.64
C PHE A 7 -5.74 46.16 -18.87
N GLY A 8 -4.69 46.41 -19.65
CA GLY A 8 -4.77 47.19 -20.89
C GLY A 8 -5.12 46.37 -22.14
N ASN A 9 -4.87 45.06 -22.15
CA ASN A 9 -5.09 44.20 -23.33
C ASN A 9 -6.18 43.15 -23.13
N CYS A 10 -6.45 42.73 -21.90
CA CYS A 10 -7.41 41.68 -21.60
C CYS A 10 -8.79 42.21 -21.20
N TYR A 11 -8.92 43.51 -20.90
CA TYR A 11 -10.17 44.15 -20.53
C TYR A 11 -10.78 44.92 -21.70
N ASP A 12 -12.07 44.72 -21.94
CA ASP A 12 -12.89 45.47 -22.88
C ASP A 12 -13.80 46.44 -22.11
N ALA A 13 -13.55 47.74 -22.30
CA ALA A 13 -14.28 48.81 -21.62
C ALA A 13 -15.70 49.02 -22.15
N ASP A 14 -16.00 48.62 -23.40
CA ASP A 14 -17.33 48.79 -23.98
C ASP A 14 -18.32 47.75 -23.44
N THR A 15 -17.81 46.57 -23.07
CA THR A 15 -18.62 45.43 -22.61
C THR A 15 -18.44 45.08 -21.12
N ASP A 16 -17.56 45.79 -20.40
CA ASP A 16 -17.17 45.51 -19.01
C ASP A 16 -16.77 44.02 -18.79
N SER A 17 -16.02 43.50 -19.77
CA SER A 17 -15.66 42.08 -19.83
C SER A 17 -14.16 41.88 -19.92
N PHE A 18 -13.70 40.70 -19.48
CA PHE A 18 -12.32 40.28 -19.68
C PHE A 18 -12.27 39.08 -20.61
N THR A 19 -11.32 39.07 -21.55
CA THR A 19 -11.01 37.92 -22.41
C THR A 19 -10.50 36.72 -21.60
N VAL A 20 -9.81 36.98 -20.50
CA VAL A 20 -9.41 36.01 -19.47
C VAL A 20 -9.78 36.62 -18.13
N GLU A 21 -10.53 35.92 -17.28
CA GLU A 21 -10.90 36.46 -15.96
C GLU A 21 -9.65 36.66 -15.07
N PRO A 22 -9.54 37.78 -14.35
CA PRO A 22 -8.43 37.99 -13.44
C PRO A 22 -8.56 37.04 -12.24
N VAL A 23 -7.43 36.48 -11.80
CA VAL A 23 -7.35 35.56 -10.67
C VAL A 23 -6.47 36.15 -9.60
N LEU A 24 -6.96 36.23 -8.37
CA LEU A 24 -6.15 36.66 -7.23
C LEU A 24 -5.29 35.51 -6.72
N ILE A 25 -3.97 35.61 -6.92
CA ILE A 25 -3.00 34.65 -6.38
C ILE A 25 -1.98 35.42 -5.53
N PRO A 26 -1.88 35.13 -4.22
CA PRO A 26 -0.83 35.71 -3.39
C PRO A 26 0.52 35.07 -3.75
N ASP A 27 1.51 35.91 -4.08
CA ASP A 27 2.88 35.46 -4.30
C ASP A 27 3.62 35.34 -2.96
N CYS A 28 3.33 34.25 -2.22
CA CYS A 28 3.82 34.01 -0.87
C CYS A 28 5.03 33.07 -0.84
N TYR A 29 6.09 33.48 -0.14
CA TYR A 29 7.31 32.69 0.08
C TYR A 29 7.54 32.31 1.54
N TYR A 30 6.86 33.00 2.46
CA TYR A 30 7.00 32.82 3.90
C TYR A 30 5.65 33.08 4.59
N MET A 31 5.52 32.64 5.83
CA MET A 31 4.25 32.65 6.55
C MET A 31 3.91 34.07 7.03
N ASP A 32 4.80 34.67 7.82
CA ASP A 32 4.53 35.94 8.51
C ASP A 32 5.41 37.07 8.00
N LYS A 33 4.93 38.31 8.07
CA LYS A 33 5.69 39.48 7.60
C LYS A 33 7.10 39.58 8.20
N ASP A 34 7.25 39.21 9.47
CA ASP A 34 8.52 39.25 10.20
C ASP A 34 9.58 38.28 9.65
N ASP A 35 9.17 37.25 8.89
CA ASP A 35 10.06 36.26 8.28
C ASP A 35 10.80 36.80 7.03
N ALA A 36 10.48 38.01 6.56
CA ALA A 36 11.12 38.63 5.40
C ALA A 36 12.66 38.65 5.52
N GLY A 37 13.18 38.85 6.73
CA GLY A 37 14.62 38.86 7.00
C GLY A 37 15.30 37.51 6.73
N TYR A 38 14.62 36.39 7.01
CA TYR A 38 15.16 35.04 6.77
C TYR A 38 15.33 34.77 5.28
N ARG A 39 14.41 35.27 4.45
CA ARG A 39 14.46 35.07 3.00
C ARG A 39 15.71 35.69 2.36
N ILE A 40 16.12 36.88 2.83
CA ILE A 40 17.35 37.54 2.35
C ILE A 40 18.57 36.63 2.61
N VAL A 41 18.62 36.01 3.80
CA VAL A 41 19.70 35.09 4.17
C VAL A 41 19.68 33.83 3.33
N VAL A 42 18.51 33.18 3.18
CA VAL A 42 18.35 31.96 2.37
C VAL A 42 18.74 32.21 0.91
N ASN A 43 18.31 33.32 0.32
CA ASN A 43 18.66 33.69 -1.05
C ASN A 43 20.16 33.94 -1.21
N LYS A 44 20.79 34.64 -0.25
CA LYS A 44 22.25 34.85 -0.27
C LYS A 44 23.03 33.53 -0.24
N ILE A 45 22.55 32.54 0.51
CA ILE A 45 23.16 31.20 0.54
C ILE A 45 23.00 30.54 -0.84
N ALA A 46 21.82 30.63 -1.46
CA ALA A 46 21.53 29.99 -2.74
C ALA A 46 22.26 30.63 -3.94
N THR A 47 22.33 31.95 -4.02
CA THR A 47 22.85 32.68 -5.20
C THR A 47 24.23 33.31 -4.98
N GLY A 48 24.76 33.28 -3.76
CA GLY A 48 26.00 33.94 -3.37
C GLY A 48 25.91 35.47 -3.24
N THR A 49 24.75 36.08 -3.53
CA THR A 49 24.56 37.53 -3.48
C THR A 49 23.26 37.90 -2.77
N ALA A 50 23.32 38.89 -1.86
CA ALA A 50 22.12 39.49 -1.30
C ALA A 50 21.61 40.57 -2.28
N HIS A 51 20.53 40.28 -2.98
CA HIS A 51 19.79 41.31 -3.73
C HIS A 51 18.77 41.98 -2.81
N GLU A 52 18.43 43.25 -3.06
CA GLU A 52 17.25 43.85 -2.43
C GLU A 52 16.02 43.06 -2.87
N GLN A 53 15.18 42.68 -1.91
CA GLN A 53 14.01 41.85 -2.11
C GLN A 53 12.82 42.48 -1.38
N SER A 54 11.62 42.18 -1.88
CA SER A 54 10.38 42.60 -1.24
C SER A 54 10.24 41.95 0.13
N ASP A 55 9.93 42.75 1.14
CA ASP A 55 9.50 42.32 2.47
C ASP A 55 8.00 41.99 2.53
N ASP A 56 7.32 42.07 1.39
CA ASP A 56 5.87 42.00 1.28
C ASP A 56 5.35 40.65 0.71
N GLN A 57 6.19 39.61 0.62
CA GLN A 57 5.82 38.30 0.04
C GLN A 57 5.47 37.24 1.11
N TYR A 58 4.74 37.65 2.15
CA TYR A 58 4.19 36.75 3.18
C TYR A 58 2.78 36.26 2.83
N PHE A 59 2.25 35.31 3.61
CA PHE A 59 0.89 34.80 3.46
C PHE A 59 -0.14 35.79 4.02
N LYS A 60 -0.44 36.82 3.22
CA LYS A 60 -1.38 37.89 3.57
C LYS A 60 -2.82 37.40 3.75
N THR A 61 -3.52 38.06 4.67
CA THR A 61 -4.98 37.99 4.78
C THR A 61 -5.67 38.67 3.60
N ALA A 62 -6.98 38.41 3.42
CA ALA A 62 -7.77 39.04 2.37
C ALA A 62 -7.83 40.58 2.50
N ASP A 63 -7.91 41.10 3.73
CA ASP A 63 -7.93 42.54 4.00
C ASP A 63 -6.59 43.18 3.68
N GLU A 64 -5.47 42.56 4.05
CA GLU A 64 -4.13 43.05 3.69
C GLU A 64 -3.91 43.03 2.18
N LEU A 65 -4.39 42.01 1.47
CA LEU A 65 -4.35 41.95 0.00
C LEU A 65 -5.19 43.07 -0.62
N TYR A 66 -6.38 43.32 -0.08
CA TYR A 66 -7.25 44.41 -0.51
C TYR A 66 -6.54 45.77 -0.34
N ASP A 67 -5.99 46.03 0.84
CA ASP A 67 -5.30 47.29 1.15
C ASP A 67 -4.01 47.48 0.34
N THR A 68 -3.30 46.39 0.03
CA THR A 68 -2.09 46.42 -0.81
C THR A 68 -2.41 46.72 -2.26
N LEU A 69 -3.51 46.16 -2.80
CA LEU A 69 -3.87 46.28 -4.21
C LEU A 69 -4.67 47.55 -4.50
N ARG A 70 -5.52 48.02 -3.57
CA ARG A 70 -6.40 49.18 -3.78
C ARG A 70 -5.68 50.41 -4.34
N PRO A 71 -4.49 50.82 -3.85
CA PRO A 71 -3.80 51.99 -4.39
C PRO A 71 -3.34 51.84 -5.84
N LEU A 72 -3.22 50.61 -6.35
CA LEU A 72 -2.80 50.33 -7.73
C LEU A 72 -3.92 50.58 -8.75
N PHE A 73 -5.18 50.61 -8.29
CA PHE A 73 -6.35 50.80 -9.13
C PHE A 73 -7.01 52.14 -8.81
N SER A 74 -7.02 53.04 -9.79
CA SER A 74 -7.65 54.37 -9.66
C SER A 74 -8.36 54.77 -10.95
N GLY A 75 -9.21 55.79 -10.87
CA GLY A 75 -9.95 56.32 -12.02
C GLY A 75 -11.14 55.45 -12.40
N GLN A 76 -11.05 54.75 -13.54
CA GLN A 76 -12.16 54.02 -14.18
C GLN A 76 -12.57 52.71 -13.47
N TRP A 77 -11.86 52.29 -12.43
CA TRP A 77 -12.06 51.00 -11.77
C TRP A 77 -12.86 51.15 -10.48
N ASP A 78 -13.99 50.44 -10.40
CA ASP A 78 -14.61 50.11 -9.12
C ASP A 78 -13.82 48.95 -8.49
N PHE A 79 -12.90 49.31 -7.59
CA PHE A 79 -12.00 48.33 -6.98
C PHE A 79 -12.73 47.29 -6.12
N ASP A 80 -13.87 47.62 -5.49
CA ASP A 80 -14.61 46.66 -4.67
C ASP A 80 -15.21 45.55 -5.53
N SER A 81 -15.82 45.94 -6.67
CA SER A 81 -16.35 44.99 -7.65
C SER A 81 -15.22 44.18 -8.30
N LEU A 82 -14.13 44.84 -8.69
CA LEU A 82 -12.98 44.18 -9.31
C LEU A 82 -12.33 43.18 -8.34
N PHE A 83 -12.13 43.54 -7.08
CA PHE A 83 -11.54 42.66 -6.08
C PHE A 83 -12.41 41.40 -5.87
N ARG A 84 -13.73 41.56 -5.77
CA ARG A 84 -14.67 40.42 -5.73
C ARG A 84 -14.57 39.55 -6.99
N ARG A 85 -14.45 40.17 -8.17
CA ARG A 85 -14.28 39.47 -9.45
C ARG A 85 -12.99 38.66 -9.47
N MET A 86 -11.89 39.18 -8.92
CA MET A 86 -10.60 38.47 -8.83
C MET A 86 -10.62 37.30 -7.83
N CYS A 87 -11.34 37.45 -6.71
CA CYS A 87 -11.45 36.39 -5.69
C CYS A 87 -12.28 35.19 -6.16
N ARG A 88 -13.30 35.41 -6.99
CA ARG A 88 -14.23 34.35 -7.42
C ARG A 88 -13.50 33.19 -8.12
N PRO A 89 -12.67 33.40 -9.17
CA PRO A 89 -11.90 32.32 -9.79
C PRO A 89 -10.97 31.59 -8.81
N THR A 90 -10.35 32.29 -7.86
CA THR A 90 -9.48 31.67 -6.85
C THR A 90 -10.23 30.64 -6.01
N VAL A 91 -11.44 30.99 -5.53
CA VAL A 91 -12.30 30.08 -4.77
C VAL A 91 -12.83 28.96 -5.65
N GLU A 92 -13.23 29.25 -6.89
CA GLU A 92 -13.72 28.24 -7.83
C GLU A 92 -12.64 27.21 -8.21
N ILE A 93 -11.41 27.67 -8.46
CA ILE A 93 -10.26 26.80 -8.75
C ILE A 93 -9.96 25.94 -7.52
N ALA A 94 -9.85 26.56 -6.33
CA ALA A 94 -9.58 25.82 -5.10
C ALA A 94 -10.67 24.80 -4.76
N GLY A 95 -11.94 25.15 -4.96
CA GLY A 95 -13.07 24.26 -4.70
C GLY A 95 -13.26 23.13 -5.71
N ARG A 96 -12.64 23.23 -6.89
CA ARG A 96 -12.65 22.19 -7.94
C ARG A 96 -11.35 21.38 -8.00
N ALA A 97 -10.31 21.82 -7.31
CA ALA A 97 -9.05 21.12 -7.25
C ALA A 97 -9.20 19.85 -6.41
N ASP A 98 -9.22 18.69 -7.07
CA ASP A 98 -9.16 17.39 -6.43
C ASP A 98 -7.84 16.70 -6.80
N ALA A 99 -7.03 16.45 -5.79
CA ALA A 99 -5.80 15.69 -5.91
C ALA A 99 -5.55 14.97 -4.59
N SER A 100 -5.36 13.66 -4.67
CA SER A 100 -5.04 12.83 -3.52
C SER A 100 -3.85 11.94 -3.84
N PHE A 101 -3.03 11.69 -2.82
CA PHE A 101 -2.04 10.62 -2.86
C PHE A 101 -2.60 9.43 -2.09
N GLU A 102 -2.55 8.25 -2.69
CA GLU A 102 -2.87 7.03 -1.97
C GLU A 102 -1.76 6.77 -0.94
N THR A 103 -2.02 7.14 0.30
CA THR A 103 -1.13 6.87 1.43
C THR A 103 -1.62 5.66 2.19
N GLY A 104 -0.75 4.68 2.45
CA GLY A 104 -1.06 3.51 3.27
C GLY A 104 -1.15 2.19 2.50
N ARG A 105 -1.24 2.23 1.17
CA ARG A 105 -1.03 1.05 0.33
C ARG A 105 0.45 0.89 0.01
N MET A 106 0.96 -0.32 0.20
CA MET A 106 2.32 -0.66 -0.21
C MET A 106 2.28 -1.27 -1.61
N PHE A 107 2.98 -0.65 -2.55
CA PHE A 107 3.12 -1.15 -3.91
C PHE A 107 4.40 -1.98 -4.03
N MET A 108 4.34 -3.22 -3.53
CA MET A 108 5.45 -4.17 -3.64
C MET A 108 5.48 -4.79 -5.04
N PRO A 109 6.68 -5.04 -5.62
CA PRO A 109 6.78 -5.81 -6.85
C PRO A 109 6.40 -7.26 -6.61
N GLU A 110 5.62 -7.83 -7.53
CA GLU A 110 5.33 -9.25 -7.59
C GLU A 110 6.60 -10.03 -7.96
N TYR A 111 6.85 -11.17 -7.31
CA TYR A 111 7.97 -12.03 -7.67
C TYR A 111 7.68 -12.75 -9.00
N ARG A 112 8.48 -12.49 -10.02
CA ARG A 112 8.30 -13.14 -11.33
C ARG A 112 9.02 -14.48 -11.38
N MET A 113 8.26 -15.56 -11.20
CA MET A 113 8.80 -16.91 -11.33
C MET A 113 9.37 -17.16 -12.72
N ARG A 114 10.56 -17.77 -12.75
CA ARG A 114 11.19 -18.24 -13.99
C ARG A 114 10.45 -19.48 -14.52
N PRO A 115 10.55 -19.80 -15.82
CA PRO A 115 9.90 -20.99 -16.39
C PRO A 115 10.21 -22.28 -15.62
N GLU A 116 11.47 -22.48 -15.24
CA GLU A 116 11.92 -23.64 -14.47
C GLU A 116 11.38 -23.66 -13.03
N GLU A 117 11.15 -22.48 -12.43
CA GLU A 117 10.56 -22.38 -11.09
C GLU A 117 9.07 -22.69 -11.14
N ARG A 118 8.37 -22.20 -12.17
CA ARG A 118 6.96 -22.51 -12.40
C ARG A 118 6.74 -23.99 -12.69
N GLU A 119 7.62 -24.61 -13.47
CA GLU A 119 7.56 -26.07 -13.71
C GLU A 119 7.80 -26.87 -12.43
N ARG A 120 8.75 -26.44 -11.60
CA ARG A 120 9.12 -27.16 -10.37
C ARG A 120 8.12 -26.97 -9.23
N TYR A 121 7.58 -25.76 -9.06
CA TYR A 121 6.82 -25.38 -7.87
C TYR A 121 5.35 -25.04 -8.18
N GLY A 122 4.98 -24.81 -9.44
CA GLY A 122 3.64 -24.38 -9.83
C GLY A 122 3.42 -22.88 -9.60
N ASP A 123 3.42 -22.47 -8.33
CA ASP A 123 3.12 -21.11 -7.89
C ASP A 123 4.14 -20.59 -6.85
N ARG A 124 4.00 -19.31 -6.50
CA ARG A 124 4.92 -18.59 -5.61
C ARG A 124 4.82 -19.03 -4.17
N ARG A 125 3.61 -19.34 -3.69
CA ARG A 125 3.37 -19.77 -2.33
C ARG A 125 3.98 -21.15 -2.11
N THR A 126 3.71 -22.09 -3.00
CA THR A 126 4.32 -23.43 -3.00
C THR A 126 5.83 -23.32 -3.07
N MET A 127 6.37 -22.46 -3.94
CA MET A 127 7.81 -22.20 -4.00
C MET A 127 8.37 -21.69 -2.66
N PHE A 128 7.73 -20.68 -2.07
CA PHE A 128 8.12 -20.11 -0.78
C PHE A 128 8.15 -21.17 0.32
N LEU A 129 7.08 -21.95 0.47
CA LEU A 129 6.98 -23.01 1.48
C LEU A 129 8.04 -24.11 1.27
N ARG A 130 8.25 -24.55 0.03
CA ARG A 130 9.27 -25.57 -0.31
C ARG A 130 10.69 -25.07 -0.04
N LEU A 131 10.98 -23.79 -0.30
CA LEU A 131 12.28 -23.20 0.02
C LEU A 131 12.53 -23.14 1.53
N LEU A 132 11.48 -22.95 2.33
CA LEU A 132 11.57 -22.97 3.79
C LEU A 132 11.81 -24.39 4.32
N ASP A 133 11.15 -25.39 3.74
CA ASP A 133 11.40 -26.80 4.04
C ASP A 133 12.85 -27.18 3.72
N ASP A 134 13.32 -26.87 2.51
CA ASP A 134 14.71 -27.09 2.10
C ASP A 134 15.69 -26.36 3.05
N GLY A 135 15.34 -25.15 3.49
CA GLY A 135 16.13 -24.37 4.44
C GLY A 135 16.19 -25.01 5.82
N LEU A 136 15.06 -25.52 6.32
CA LEU A 136 14.97 -26.22 7.59
C LEU A 136 15.83 -27.47 7.55
N ASP A 137 15.70 -28.26 6.48
CA ASP A 137 16.44 -29.51 6.30
C ASP A 137 17.95 -29.29 6.30
N ARG A 138 18.40 -28.19 5.69
CA ARG A 138 19.81 -27.86 5.54
C ARG A 138 20.44 -27.22 6.78
N LYS A 139 19.68 -26.46 7.57
CA LYS A 139 20.22 -25.59 8.63
C LYS A 139 19.90 -26.06 10.03
N VAL A 140 18.86 -26.88 10.22
CA VAL A 140 18.34 -27.24 11.54
C VAL A 140 18.55 -28.74 11.80
N PRO A 141 19.23 -29.11 12.91
CA PRO A 141 19.38 -30.50 13.31
C PRO A 141 18.02 -31.17 13.59
N GLU A 142 17.86 -32.44 13.20
CA GLU A 142 16.63 -33.23 13.40
C GLU A 142 16.00 -33.10 14.80
N PRO A 143 16.77 -33.18 15.91
CA PRO A 143 16.19 -33.11 17.25
C PRO A 143 15.55 -31.76 17.61
N GLU A 144 15.90 -30.69 16.91
CA GLU A 144 15.38 -29.35 17.15
C GLU A 144 14.27 -28.95 16.17
N ARG A 145 14.03 -29.75 15.11
CA ARG A 145 13.14 -29.37 14.01
C ARG A 145 11.72 -29.02 14.45
N GLU A 146 11.18 -29.73 15.45
CA GLU A 146 9.83 -29.47 15.97
C GLU A 146 9.70 -28.03 16.51
N ARG A 147 10.65 -27.63 17.37
CA ARG A 147 10.70 -26.27 17.94
C ARG A 147 10.81 -25.20 16.85
N TYR A 148 11.56 -25.49 15.78
CA TYR A 148 11.69 -24.58 14.65
C TYR A 148 10.44 -24.56 13.78
N ARG A 149 9.73 -25.69 13.65
CA ARG A 149 8.46 -25.79 12.92
C ARG A 149 7.38 -24.95 13.57
N GLU A 150 7.22 -25.03 14.88
CA GLU A 150 6.27 -24.20 15.62
C GLU A 150 6.47 -22.71 15.33
N ARG A 151 7.72 -22.22 15.41
CA ARG A 151 8.04 -20.83 15.07
C ARG A 151 7.85 -20.54 13.58
N LEU A 152 8.24 -21.46 12.70
CA LEU A 152 8.10 -21.27 11.26
C LEU A 152 6.63 -21.10 10.87
N ASP A 153 5.74 -21.90 11.44
CA ASP A 153 4.31 -21.86 11.16
C ASP A 153 3.69 -20.52 11.57
N GLU A 154 4.08 -19.99 12.75
CA GLU A 154 3.68 -18.64 13.19
C GLU A 154 4.17 -17.56 12.21
N GLU A 155 5.44 -17.59 11.81
CA GLU A 155 6.00 -16.58 10.89
C GLU A 155 5.35 -16.66 9.51
N VAL A 156 5.20 -17.88 8.97
CA VAL A 156 4.56 -18.13 7.66
C VAL A 156 3.13 -17.63 7.68
N TYR A 157 2.35 -17.95 8.72
CA TYR A 157 0.98 -17.46 8.85
C TYR A 157 0.91 -15.93 8.74
N ILE A 158 1.77 -15.23 9.49
CA ILE A 158 1.80 -13.76 9.47
C ILE A 158 2.23 -13.25 8.09
N ILE A 159 3.25 -13.83 7.47
CA ILE A 159 3.77 -13.39 6.18
C ILE A 159 2.75 -13.58 5.06
N GLU A 160 2.07 -14.73 5.04
CA GLU A 160 0.97 -15.01 4.11
C GLU A 160 -0.19 -14.05 4.34
N SER A 161 -0.62 -13.89 5.60
CA SER A 161 -1.73 -13.01 5.99
C SER A 161 -1.45 -11.52 5.71
N THR A 162 -0.18 -11.10 5.67
CA THR A 162 0.21 -9.72 5.40
C THR A 162 0.61 -9.46 3.94
N ASP A 163 0.45 -10.45 3.06
CA ASP A 163 0.80 -10.37 1.63
C ASP A 163 2.28 -10.05 1.37
N ASN A 164 3.18 -10.66 2.16
CA ASN A 164 4.62 -10.41 2.08
C ASN A 164 5.43 -11.56 1.46
N VAL A 165 4.79 -12.61 0.94
CA VAL A 165 5.49 -13.74 0.31
C VAL A 165 6.43 -13.27 -0.80
N ASP A 166 5.94 -12.42 -1.69
CA ASP A 166 6.71 -11.91 -2.84
C ASP A 166 7.92 -11.08 -2.40
N TYR A 167 7.79 -10.31 -1.32
CA TYR A 167 8.90 -9.58 -0.72
C TYR A 167 10.04 -10.53 -0.32
N PHE A 168 9.71 -11.64 0.36
CA PHE A 168 10.71 -12.62 0.77
C PHE A 168 11.34 -13.34 -0.42
N LEU A 169 10.56 -13.67 -1.46
CA LEU A 169 11.08 -14.32 -2.67
C LEU A 169 12.02 -13.40 -3.45
N VAL A 170 11.70 -12.11 -3.58
CA VAL A 170 12.59 -11.12 -4.21
C VAL A 170 13.92 -11.02 -3.45
N GLN A 171 13.87 -10.91 -2.13
CA GLN A 171 15.08 -10.82 -1.30
C GLN A 171 15.90 -12.11 -1.34
N TRP A 172 15.23 -13.26 -1.32
CA TRP A 172 15.87 -14.57 -1.49
C TRP A 172 16.61 -14.67 -2.82
N ASP A 173 15.99 -14.31 -3.95
CA ASP A 173 16.63 -14.41 -5.26
C ASP A 173 17.82 -13.44 -5.37
N MET A 174 17.68 -12.21 -4.84
CA MET A 174 18.78 -11.24 -4.79
C MET A 174 19.99 -11.77 -4.01
N VAL A 175 19.79 -12.30 -2.81
CA VAL A 175 20.88 -12.83 -1.97
C VAL A 175 21.48 -14.09 -2.57
N ARG A 176 20.64 -15.00 -3.07
CA ARG A 176 21.08 -16.22 -3.76
C ARG A 176 21.93 -15.89 -4.98
N GLU A 177 21.52 -14.93 -5.79
CA GLU A 177 22.26 -14.51 -6.99
C GLU A 177 23.59 -13.84 -6.62
N ALA A 178 23.62 -13.02 -5.56
CA ALA A 178 24.86 -12.46 -5.04
C ALA A 178 25.86 -13.56 -4.66
N HIS A 179 25.42 -14.57 -3.87
CA HIS A 179 26.27 -15.71 -3.50
C HIS A 179 26.72 -16.52 -4.71
N ARG A 180 25.84 -16.78 -5.68
CA ARG A 180 26.18 -17.50 -6.92
C ARG A 180 27.30 -16.80 -7.69
N ARG A 181 27.35 -15.46 -7.66
CA ARG A 181 28.40 -14.64 -8.29
C ARG A 181 29.65 -14.45 -7.42
N GLY A 182 29.69 -15.01 -6.21
CA GLY A 182 30.78 -14.80 -5.26
C GLY A 182 30.79 -13.40 -4.64
N ILE A 183 29.66 -12.68 -4.68
CA ILE A 183 29.51 -11.37 -4.02
C ILE A 183 29.17 -11.63 -2.56
N ALA A 184 30.03 -11.12 -1.66
CA ALA A 184 29.80 -11.24 -0.23
C ALA A 184 28.58 -10.41 0.21
N THR A 185 27.66 -11.03 0.93
CA THR A 185 26.56 -10.35 1.62
C THR A 185 26.88 -10.27 3.12
N GLY A 186 26.34 -9.26 3.81
CA GLY A 186 26.43 -9.21 5.26
C GLY A 186 25.57 -10.29 5.94
N ILE A 187 25.78 -10.51 7.24
CA ILE A 187 25.02 -11.49 8.05
C ILE A 187 23.53 -11.13 8.28
N GLY A 188 23.06 -10.01 7.74
CA GLY A 188 21.80 -9.35 8.11
C GLY A 188 22.00 -8.15 9.05
N ARG A 189 21.08 -7.18 8.98
CA ARG A 189 21.04 -5.98 9.84
C ARG A 189 19.59 -5.62 10.16
N GLY A 190 19.40 -4.84 11.23
CA GLY A 190 18.07 -4.44 11.69
C GLY A 190 17.28 -5.61 12.25
N SER A 191 15.95 -5.47 12.27
CA SER A 191 15.04 -6.45 12.87
C SER A 191 14.91 -7.75 12.07
N ALA A 192 15.32 -7.80 10.81
CA ALA A 192 15.26 -9.00 9.97
C ALA A 192 16.02 -10.21 10.57
N GLY A 193 17.01 -9.96 11.45
CA GLY A 193 17.70 -11.03 12.19
C GLY A 193 16.80 -11.82 13.14
N GLY A 194 15.61 -11.32 13.50
CA GLY A 194 14.63 -12.02 14.33
C GLY A 194 13.67 -12.94 13.59
N SER A 195 13.78 -13.04 12.26
CA SER A 195 12.93 -13.90 11.43
C SER A 195 13.62 -15.21 11.08
N LEU A 196 12.98 -16.32 11.48
CA LEU A 196 13.37 -17.66 11.08
C LEU A 196 13.21 -17.85 9.58
N VAL A 197 12.15 -17.31 8.96
CA VAL A 197 11.96 -17.33 7.50
C VAL A 197 13.17 -16.71 6.79
N SER A 198 13.63 -15.53 7.25
CA SER A 198 14.82 -14.88 6.68
C SER A 198 16.08 -15.74 6.82
N TYR A 199 16.24 -16.40 7.97
CA TYR A 199 17.35 -17.30 8.21
C TYR A 199 17.29 -18.53 7.31
N LEU A 200 16.14 -19.21 7.20
CA LEU A 200 15.99 -20.43 6.39
C LEU A 200 16.23 -20.16 4.90
N LEU A 201 15.66 -19.06 4.36
CA LEU A 201 15.90 -18.61 2.99
C LEU A 201 17.36 -18.15 2.75
N GLY A 202 18.13 -17.91 3.82
CA GLY A 202 19.53 -17.46 3.71
C GLY A 202 19.68 -15.96 3.43
N ILE A 203 18.60 -15.19 3.60
CA ILE A 203 18.61 -13.72 3.57
C ILE A 203 19.45 -13.19 4.74
N THR A 204 19.32 -13.81 5.91
CA THR A 204 20.18 -13.58 7.08
C THR A 204 21.00 -14.82 7.38
N SER A 205 22.12 -14.63 8.08
CA SER A 205 23.01 -15.73 8.52
C SER A 205 22.94 -15.96 10.03
N ILE A 206 22.03 -15.27 10.72
CA ILE A 206 21.84 -15.34 12.16
C ILE A 206 20.64 -16.23 12.43
N ASP A 207 20.85 -17.27 13.24
CA ASP A 207 19.81 -18.14 13.74
C ASP A 207 19.03 -17.45 14.88
N PRO A 208 17.76 -17.09 14.67
CA PRO A 208 17.02 -16.33 15.67
C PRO A 208 16.67 -17.16 16.90
N LEU A 209 16.44 -18.47 16.79
CA LEU A 209 16.07 -19.31 17.93
C LEU A 209 17.28 -19.58 18.83
N LYS A 210 18.47 -19.67 18.24
CA LYS A 210 19.72 -19.81 18.99
C LYS A 210 20.06 -18.59 19.85
N TYR A 211 19.67 -17.40 19.41
CA TYR A 211 19.96 -16.12 20.08
C TYR A 211 18.73 -15.45 20.69
N ASP A 212 17.62 -16.19 20.84
CA ASP A 212 16.35 -15.72 21.41
C ASP A 212 15.84 -14.39 20.79
N LEU A 213 15.99 -14.27 19.46
CA LEU A 213 15.53 -13.12 18.71
C LEU A 213 14.04 -13.25 18.34
N ILE A 214 13.32 -12.14 18.49
CA ILE A 214 11.86 -12.11 18.37
C ILE A 214 11.39 -11.61 16.99
N PHE A 215 10.50 -12.37 16.35
CA PHE A 215 9.93 -12.07 15.03
C PHE A 215 9.00 -10.87 15.07
N SER A 216 8.24 -10.72 16.16
CA SER A 216 7.32 -9.60 16.37
C SER A 216 8.03 -8.24 16.36
N ARG A 217 9.36 -8.18 16.53
CA ARG A 217 10.14 -6.93 16.36
C ARG A 217 10.41 -6.59 14.90
N PHE A 218 10.37 -7.59 14.02
CA PHE A 218 10.51 -7.46 12.57
C PHE A 218 9.17 -7.12 11.92
N LEU A 219 8.18 -7.99 12.09
CA LEU A 219 6.86 -7.84 11.50
C LEU A 219 5.83 -7.92 12.61
N VAL A 220 5.15 -6.80 12.86
CA VAL A 220 4.08 -6.69 13.87
C VAL A 220 2.75 -6.89 13.13
N PRO A 221 2.02 -7.99 13.37
CA PRO A 221 0.77 -8.31 12.68
C PRO A 221 -0.26 -7.18 12.77
N GLU A 222 -0.39 -6.55 13.94
CA GLU A 222 -1.34 -5.46 14.20
C GLU A 222 -1.04 -4.21 13.35
N ARG A 223 0.23 -3.98 13.00
CA ARG A 223 0.62 -2.87 12.11
C ARG A 223 0.27 -3.12 10.65
N CYS A 224 -0.02 -4.36 10.30
CA CYS A 224 -0.41 -4.78 8.96
C CYS A 224 -1.91 -5.05 8.85
N GLY A 225 -2.69 -4.67 9.87
CA GLY A 225 -4.14 -4.85 9.92
C GLY A 225 -4.60 -6.25 10.34
N LEU A 226 -3.71 -7.08 10.90
CA LEU A 226 -4.09 -8.37 11.48
C LEU A 226 -4.37 -8.21 12.97
N SER A 227 -5.61 -8.44 13.38
CA SER A 227 -6.00 -8.56 14.79
C SER A 227 -5.94 -10.03 15.19
N TRP A 228 -4.99 -10.40 16.06
CA TRP A 228 -4.94 -11.75 16.65
C TRP A 228 -6.17 -12.12 17.51
N LYS A 229 -7.05 -11.15 17.77
CA LYS A 229 -8.24 -11.34 18.60
C LYS A 229 -9.43 -11.87 17.80
N ASP A 230 -9.29 -11.99 16.49
CA ASP A 230 -10.37 -12.42 15.64
C ASP A 230 -10.18 -13.93 15.44
N GLU A 231 -10.97 -14.74 16.15
CA GLU A 231 -11.08 -16.19 15.92
C GLU A 231 -11.70 -16.39 14.53
N LEU A 232 -10.91 -16.25 13.47
CA LEU A 232 -11.34 -16.39 12.08
C LEU A 232 -11.15 -17.83 11.59
N THR A 233 -11.79 -18.16 10.46
CA THR A 233 -11.57 -19.43 9.77
C THR A 233 -10.10 -19.52 9.36
N VAL A 234 -9.52 -20.72 9.48
CA VAL A 234 -8.19 -21.05 8.95
C VAL A 234 -8.37 -22.28 8.10
N LEU A 235 -8.21 -22.15 6.78
CA LEU A 235 -8.27 -23.30 5.89
C LEU A 235 -6.92 -24.02 5.82
N ALA A 236 -6.98 -25.34 5.82
CA ALA A 236 -5.83 -26.18 5.50
C ALA A 236 -5.46 -26.03 4.00
N PRO A 237 -4.22 -26.40 3.61
CA PRO A 237 -3.86 -26.51 2.20
C PRO A 237 -4.79 -27.46 1.44
N ASP A 238 -4.84 -27.30 0.11
CA ASP A 238 -5.63 -28.17 -0.76
C ASP A 238 -5.37 -29.66 -0.47
N ILE A 239 -6.44 -30.37 -0.17
CA ILE A 239 -6.42 -31.82 0.02
C ILE A 239 -7.03 -32.49 -1.20
N THR A 240 -6.41 -33.58 -1.65
CA THR A 240 -7.01 -34.42 -2.70
C THR A 240 -8.08 -35.30 -2.08
N LEU A 241 -9.33 -35.09 -2.46
CA LEU A 241 -10.43 -35.97 -2.04
C LEU A 241 -10.30 -37.34 -2.70
N GLY A 242 -10.28 -38.37 -1.87
CA GLY A 242 -10.31 -39.77 -2.29
C GLY A 242 -11.62 -40.14 -2.97
N LYS A 243 -11.59 -41.20 -3.78
CA LYS A 243 -12.78 -41.69 -4.48
C LYS A 243 -13.84 -42.17 -3.47
N GLY A 244 -14.94 -41.43 -3.38
CA GLY A 244 -16.07 -41.73 -2.48
C GLY A 244 -16.10 -40.90 -1.20
N GLU A 245 -15.15 -39.98 -1.02
CA GLU A 245 -15.19 -39.01 0.07
C GLU A 245 -16.30 -37.98 -0.16
N ARG A 246 -16.94 -37.56 0.93
CA ARG A 246 -18.00 -36.56 0.91
C ARG A 246 -17.37 -35.18 1.04
N TYR A 247 -18.02 -34.20 0.42
CA TYR A 247 -17.62 -32.80 0.46
C TYR A 247 -18.86 -31.92 0.42
N VAL A 248 -18.67 -30.67 0.80
CA VAL A 248 -19.69 -29.62 0.76
C VAL A 248 -19.32 -28.64 -0.33
N GLU A 249 -20.29 -28.28 -1.18
CA GLU A 249 -20.10 -27.23 -2.18
C GLU A 249 -20.61 -25.90 -1.63
N MET A 250 -19.81 -24.86 -1.80
CA MET A 250 -20.14 -23.50 -1.45
C MET A 250 -19.90 -22.60 -2.66
N GLU A 251 -20.82 -21.69 -2.94
CA GLU A 251 -20.64 -20.67 -3.98
C GLU A 251 -20.34 -19.31 -3.32
N SER A 252 -19.27 -18.66 -3.74
CA SER A 252 -18.95 -17.28 -3.32
C SER A 252 -18.29 -16.53 -4.46
N GLU A 253 -18.73 -15.29 -4.70
CA GLU A 253 -18.24 -14.41 -5.78
C GLU A 253 -18.21 -15.08 -7.18
N GLY A 254 -19.17 -15.97 -7.46
CA GLY A 254 -19.27 -16.69 -8.74
C GLY A 254 -18.28 -17.86 -8.90
N LYS A 255 -17.59 -18.26 -7.82
CA LYS A 255 -16.73 -19.45 -7.77
C LYS A 255 -17.33 -20.51 -6.85
N THR A 256 -17.21 -21.78 -7.24
CA THR A 256 -17.62 -22.92 -6.43
C THR A 256 -16.41 -23.53 -5.73
N TYR A 257 -16.48 -23.60 -4.40
CA TYR A 257 -15.47 -24.20 -3.54
C TYR A 257 -15.97 -25.55 -3.04
N ARG A 258 -15.07 -26.52 -2.96
CA ARG A 258 -15.34 -27.86 -2.40
C ARG A 258 -14.60 -27.99 -1.09
N LEU A 259 -15.36 -28.12 -0.01
CA LEU A 259 -14.83 -28.17 1.34
C LEU A 259 -14.95 -29.59 1.87
N CYS A 260 -13.92 -30.04 2.60
CA CYS A 260 -14.01 -31.29 3.35
C CYS A 260 -15.11 -31.16 4.41
N THR A 261 -15.87 -32.22 4.66
CA THR A 261 -16.99 -32.16 5.61
C THR A 261 -16.55 -31.80 7.03
N ASP A 262 -15.32 -32.14 7.41
CA ASP A 262 -14.73 -31.84 8.72
C ASP A 262 -13.93 -30.53 8.75
N ALA A 263 -13.97 -29.73 7.69
CA ALA A 263 -13.36 -28.41 7.69
C ALA A 263 -14.09 -27.53 8.71
N ARG A 264 -13.33 -27.01 9.68
CA ARG A 264 -13.88 -26.18 10.77
C ARG A 264 -13.89 -24.72 10.35
N MET A 265 -15.06 -24.09 10.42
CA MET A 265 -15.30 -22.75 9.90
C MET A 265 -15.96 -21.85 10.94
N ARG A 266 -15.68 -20.55 10.86
CA ARG A 266 -16.32 -19.51 11.65
C ARG A 266 -17.37 -18.82 10.81
N VAL A 267 -18.59 -18.77 11.32
CA VAL A 267 -19.72 -18.18 10.62
C VAL A 267 -20.53 -17.26 11.53
N ILE A 268 -21.17 -16.26 10.94
CA ILE A 268 -22.25 -15.51 11.55
C ILE A 268 -23.57 -16.11 11.03
N ARG A 269 -24.34 -16.69 11.95
CA ARG A 269 -25.67 -17.22 11.67
C ARG A 269 -26.68 -16.49 12.54
N ASN A 270 -27.66 -15.83 11.92
CA ASN A 270 -28.66 -15.02 12.63
C ASN A 270 -28.05 -13.93 13.54
N GLY A 271 -26.90 -13.36 13.15
CA GLY A 271 -26.20 -12.33 13.92
C GLY A 271 -25.36 -12.84 15.10
N GLU A 272 -25.28 -14.16 15.32
CA GLU A 272 -24.38 -14.78 16.30
C GLU A 272 -23.19 -15.45 15.61
N GLU A 273 -21.99 -15.18 16.12
CA GLU A 273 -20.77 -15.85 15.68
C GLU A 273 -20.62 -17.24 16.31
N ARG A 274 -20.29 -18.24 15.49
CA ARG A 274 -20.14 -19.64 15.92
C ARG A 274 -19.07 -20.35 15.10
N THR A 275 -18.48 -21.38 15.71
CA THR A 275 -17.63 -22.35 15.02
C THR A 275 -18.46 -23.57 14.65
N ILE A 276 -18.47 -23.94 13.37
CA ILE A 276 -19.19 -25.10 12.82
C ILE A 276 -18.27 -25.94 11.93
N TYR A 277 -18.70 -27.14 11.56
CA TYR A 277 -18.10 -27.91 10.47
C TYR A 277 -18.75 -27.54 9.13
N ALA A 278 -18.04 -27.75 8.02
CA ALA A 278 -18.53 -27.39 6.70
C ALA A 278 -19.84 -28.11 6.35
N ASP A 279 -20.06 -29.33 6.82
CA ASP A 279 -21.31 -30.09 6.60
C ASP A 279 -22.50 -29.55 7.40
N GLU A 280 -22.27 -28.62 8.32
CA GLU A 280 -23.30 -27.90 9.07
C GLU A 280 -23.67 -26.55 8.44
N LEU A 281 -23.05 -26.16 7.32
CA LEU A 281 -23.32 -24.91 6.61
C LEU A 281 -24.78 -24.82 6.12
N MET A 282 -25.36 -23.63 6.25
CA MET A 282 -26.73 -23.34 5.82
C MET A 282 -26.75 -22.12 4.89
N CYS A 283 -27.69 -22.08 3.95
CA CYS A 283 -27.91 -20.90 3.13
C CYS A 283 -28.23 -19.68 4.00
N GLY A 284 -27.45 -18.62 3.85
CA GLY A 284 -27.56 -17.40 4.66
C GLY A 284 -26.52 -17.28 5.79
N ASP A 285 -25.64 -18.26 5.96
CA ASP A 285 -24.45 -18.11 6.80
C ASP A 285 -23.45 -17.13 6.16
N GLU A 286 -22.94 -16.19 6.95
CA GLU A 286 -21.81 -15.36 6.56
C GLU A 286 -20.52 -15.98 7.09
N ILE A 287 -19.63 -16.43 6.21
CA ILE A 287 -18.37 -17.06 6.62
C ILE A 287 -17.31 -15.99 6.89
N LEU A 288 -16.63 -16.13 8.02
CA LEU A 288 -15.55 -15.24 8.45
C LEU A 288 -14.21 -15.85 8.02
N PHE A 289 -13.76 -15.49 6.82
CA PHE A 289 -12.42 -15.86 6.34
C PHE A 289 -11.37 -14.92 6.90
N ASP A 290 -10.20 -15.48 7.22
CA ASP A 290 -9.04 -14.65 7.52
C ASP A 290 -8.38 -14.11 6.24
N ARG A 291 -7.44 -13.18 6.40
CA ARG A 291 -6.78 -12.56 5.27
C ARG A 291 -5.89 -13.54 4.48
N ARG A 292 -5.31 -14.54 5.14
CA ARG A 292 -4.52 -15.59 4.48
C ARG A 292 -5.40 -16.45 3.58
N ASP A 293 -6.60 -16.82 4.05
CA ASP A 293 -7.57 -17.57 3.28
C ASP A 293 -7.96 -16.79 2.02
N CYS A 294 -8.32 -15.51 2.18
CA CYS A 294 -8.68 -14.63 1.08
C CYS A 294 -7.53 -14.40 0.09
N LEU A 295 -6.26 -14.43 0.53
CA LEU A 295 -5.10 -14.19 -0.33
C LEU A 295 -4.62 -15.44 -1.05
N TRP A 296 -4.62 -16.58 -0.38
CA TRP A 296 -3.88 -17.76 -0.82
C TRP A 296 -4.77 -18.99 -0.99
N ASN A 297 -5.76 -19.20 -0.12
CA ASN A 297 -6.59 -20.41 -0.18
C ASN A 297 -7.80 -20.24 -1.12
N LEU A 298 -8.30 -19.00 -1.29
CA LEU A 298 -9.49 -18.72 -2.11
C LEU A 298 -9.17 -18.09 -3.48
N LYS A 299 -7.96 -17.56 -3.70
CA LYS A 299 -7.60 -16.79 -4.91
C LYS A 299 -6.91 -17.58 -6.02
N GLU A 300 -6.38 -18.77 -5.77
CA GLU A 300 -5.52 -19.50 -6.73
C GLU A 300 -6.18 -19.94 -8.05
N LEU A 301 -7.46 -19.60 -8.29
CA LEU A 301 -8.11 -19.80 -9.60
C LEU A 301 -8.08 -18.59 -10.55
N GLU A 302 -7.47 -17.47 -10.17
CA GLU A 302 -7.16 -16.40 -11.15
C GLU A 302 -5.81 -16.64 -11.83
N THR A 303 -5.70 -17.70 -12.64
CA THR A 303 -4.78 -17.75 -13.78
C THR A 303 -4.94 -19.05 -14.57
N HIS A 304 -5.76 -19.02 -15.63
CA HIS A 304 -5.31 -19.10 -17.03
C HIS A 304 -6.47 -19.44 -17.99
N GLU A 305 -6.41 -18.79 -19.16
CA GLU A 305 -7.15 -19.07 -20.40
C GLU A 305 -8.56 -18.49 -20.56
N SER A 306 -8.55 -17.29 -21.15
CA SER A 306 -9.40 -16.96 -22.29
C SER A 306 -9.31 -18.04 -23.37
N ASP A 307 -10.08 -19.11 -23.25
CA ASP A 307 -10.60 -19.92 -24.35
C ASP A 307 -11.32 -21.14 -23.77
N LEU A 308 -12.65 -21.07 -23.69
CA LEU A 308 -13.55 -22.17 -24.05
C LEU A 308 -14.98 -21.66 -24.00
N ARG A 309 -15.49 -21.42 -25.21
CA ARG A 309 -16.87 -21.06 -25.51
C ARG A 309 -17.84 -22.05 -24.87
N THR A 310 -18.92 -21.51 -24.32
CA THR A 310 -20.17 -22.21 -24.05
C THR A 310 -20.64 -22.94 -25.31
N PRO A 311 -20.97 -24.25 -25.28
CA PRO A 311 -22.04 -24.77 -26.11
C PRO A 311 -23.38 -24.42 -25.44
N PRO A 312 -24.39 -24.01 -26.22
CA PRO A 312 -25.66 -23.53 -25.68
C PRO A 312 -26.52 -24.66 -25.12
N SER A 313 -27.36 -24.27 -24.15
CA SER A 313 -28.64 -24.89 -23.73
C SER A 313 -28.60 -26.26 -23.05
N LEU A 314 -29.12 -26.31 -21.81
CA LEU A 314 -30.55 -26.55 -21.53
C LEU A 314 -30.91 -25.96 -20.16
#